data_AF-A0A9J6GX48-F1
#
_entry.id   AF-A0A9J6GX48-F1
#
_cell.length_a   1.000
_cell.length_b   1.000
_cell.length_c   1.000
_cell.angle_alpha   90.00
_cell.angle_beta   90.00
_cell.angle_gamma   90.00
#
_symmetry.space_group_name_H-M   'P 1'
#
loop_
_entity.id
_entity.type
_entity.pdbx_description
1 polymer ?
#
loop_
_entity_poly.entity_id
_entity_poly.type
_entity_poly.pdbx_seq_one_letter_code
_entity_poly.pdbx_strand_id
1 'polypeptide(L)'
;MKMLSWFVGMTMDPVNMVSTLVGVGNTKKVKRWSESLKQHVKIDCPEVIVQYNQFMGGVDKLDFLMSLYPLSTRTRKWPVRVISHFIGFAVCNSWLEYTRDASAENLPKKDVKDVLCFQSDIARSLIASNKTEPPRRGRPSNGVQTASRQAHNEIPMPTISTRFDGINHRPKHTDSKFAPRCRNAGCDSRSRICCRKCHVLLCLSAAKDCFYEFHMKK
;
A
#
# COMPACT_ATOMS: atom_id res chain seq x y z
N MET A 1 -10.36 -25.05 -31.40
CA MET A 1 -9.20 -25.18 -30.47
C MET A 1 -7.96 -25.31 -31.33
N LYS A 2 -6.96 -24.42 -31.20
CA LYS A 2 -5.74 -24.44 -32.01
C LYS A 2 -4.60 -24.98 -31.13
N MET A 3 -3.96 -26.06 -31.56
CA MET A 3 -2.83 -26.68 -30.87
C MET A 3 -1.57 -26.45 -31.70
N LEU A 4 -0.50 -26.03 -31.04
CA LEU A 4 0.76 -25.72 -31.69
C LEU A 4 1.92 -26.27 -30.87
N SER A 5 2.80 -27.01 -31.53
CA SER A 5 4.09 -27.40 -30.96
C SER A 5 5.16 -26.49 -31.56
N TRP A 6 5.88 -25.76 -30.73
CA TRP A 6 6.96 -24.86 -31.16
C TRP A 6 8.29 -25.32 -30.60
N PHE A 7 9.28 -25.41 -31.48
CA PHE A 7 10.64 -25.77 -31.11
C PHE A 7 11.44 -24.49 -30.85
N VAL A 8 11.84 -24.28 -29.60
CA VAL A 8 12.74 -23.19 -29.22
C VAL A 8 14.12 -23.57 -29.73
N GLY A 9 14.69 -22.75 -30.63
CA GLY A 9 15.98 -22.96 -31.30
C GLY A 9 16.92 -24.02 -30.68
N MET A 10 17.03 -25.16 -31.37
CA MET A 10 18.01 -26.24 -31.19
C MET A 10 18.09 -26.95 -29.82
N THR A 11 17.34 -26.54 -28.80
CA THR A 11 17.04 -27.41 -27.65
C THR A 11 15.86 -28.29 -28.06
N MET A 12 16.00 -29.62 -27.99
CA MET A 12 15.02 -30.60 -28.52
C MET A 12 13.66 -30.60 -27.80
N ASP A 13 13.46 -29.76 -26.78
CA ASP A 13 12.23 -29.76 -25.99
C ASP A 13 11.11 -28.97 -26.70
N PRO A 14 10.02 -29.64 -27.13
CA PRO A 14 8.88 -28.99 -27.76
C PRO A 14 8.06 -28.21 -26.72
N VAL A 15 7.74 -26.95 -27.03
CA VAL A 15 6.78 -26.16 -26.27
C VAL A 15 5.40 -26.35 -26.88
N ASN A 16 4.52 -27.06 -26.17
CA ASN A 16 3.15 -27.29 -26.59
C ASN A 16 2.23 -26.19 -26.06
N MET A 17 1.56 -25.48 -26.95
CA MET A 17 0.64 -24.39 -26.64
C MET A 17 -0.75 -24.72 -27.17
N VAL A 18 -1.76 -24.36 -26.39
CA VAL A 18 -3.16 -24.49 -26.77
C VAL A 18 -3.84 -23.14 -26.58
N SER A 19 -4.56 -22.68 -27.60
CA SER A 19 -5.30 -21.42 -27.53
C SER A 19 -6.62 -21.52 -28.30
N THR A 20 -7.62 -20.81 -27.80
CA THR A 20 -8.94 -20.66 -28.43
C THR A 20 -8.99 -19.49 -29.40
N LEU A 21 -8.10 -18.50 -29.25
CA LEU A 21 -8.08 -17.26 -30.03
C LEU A 21 -7.05 -17.34 -31.18
N VAL A 22 -5.78 -17.51 -30.85
CA VAL A 22 -4.64 -17.34 -31.78
C VAL A 22 -3.78 -18.60 -31.83
N GLY A 23 -3.35 -18.99 -33.03
CA GLY A 23 -2.43 -20.12 -33.27
C GLY A 23 -1.06 -19.62 -33.76
N VAL A 24 -0.67 -20.02 -34.97
CA VAL A 24 0.56 -19.52 -35.62
C VAL A 24 0.47 -18.00 -35.86
N GLY A 25 -0.67 -17.52 -36.35
CA GLY A 25 -0.95 -16.09 -36.53
C GLY A 25 0.09 -15.37 -37.39
N ASN A 26 0.31 -14.08 -37.12
CA ASN A 26 1.43 -13.33 -37.71
C ASN A 26 2.71 -13.56 -36.89
N THR A 27 3.69 -14.24 -37.48
CA THR A 27 4.93 -14.60 -36.78
C THR A 27 5.78 -13.36 -36.53
N LYS A 28 6.32 -13.23 -35.31
CA LYS A 28 7.27 -12.16 -34.96
C LYS A 28 8.68 -12.72 -34.83
N LYS A 29 9.66 -11.99 -35.35
CA LYS A 29 11.09 -12.34 -35.18
C LYS A 29 11.55 -11.97 -33.77
N VAL A 30 11.89 -12.96 -32.97
CA VAL A 30 12.41 -12.79 -31.61
C VAL A 30 13.89 -13.19 -31.57
N LYS A 31 14.72 -12.38 -30.90
CA LYS A 31 16.13 -12.74 -30.62
C LYS A 31 16.16 -13.75 -29.47
N ARG A 32 16.76 -14.91 -29.72
CA ARG A 32 17.00 -15.95 -28.71
C ARG A 32 18.48 -16.33 -28.72
N TRP A 33 19.03 -16.64 -27.55
CA TRP A 33 20.37 -17.21 -27.47
C TRP A 33 20.34 -18.63 -28.04
N SER A 34 21.27 -18.95 -28.94
CA SER A 34 21.51 -20.31 -29.40
C SER A 34 22.78 -20.81 -28.74
N GLU A 35 22.67 -21.90 -27.97
CA GLU A 35 23.81 -22.52 -27.30
C GLU A 35 24.77 -23.20 -28.29
N SER A 36 24.21 -23.81 -29.34
CA SER A 36 24.99 -24.48 -30.40
C SER A 36 25.84 -23.51 -31.22
N LEU A 37 25.31 -22.32 -31.51
CA LEU A 37 26.01 -21.29 -32.29
C LEU A 37 26.69 -20.23 -31.41
N LYS A 38 26.53 -20.31 -30.08
CA LYS A 38 26.99 -19.32 -29.08
C LYS A 38 26.72 -17.86 -29.50
N GLN A 39 25.57 -17.63 -30.11
CA GLN A 39 25.17 -16.31 -30.60
C GLN A 39 23.67 -16.12 -30.53
N HIS A 40 23.23 -14.86 -30.58
CA HIS A 40 21.81 -14.53 -30.67
C HIS A 40 21.29 -14.72 -32.10
N VAL A 41 20.38 -15.67 -32.27
CA VAL A 41 19.71 -15.96 -33.55
C VAL A 41 18.31 -15.34 -33.54
N LYS A 42 17.88 -14.85 -34.70
CA LYS A 42 16.49 -14.39 -34.90
C LYS A 42 15.65 -15.59 -35.32
N ILE A 43 14.66 -15.95 -34.50
CA ILE A 43 13.77 -17.09 -34.73
C ILE A 43 12.35 -16.55 -34.93
N ASP A 44 11.61 -17.14 -35.86
CA ASP A 44 10.20 -16.83 -36.04
C ASP A 44 9.39 -17.44 -34.88
N CYS A 45 8.76 -16.55 -34.11
CA CYS A 45 7.96 -16.88 -32.95
C CYS A 45 6.46 -16.80 -33.32
N PRO A 46 5.70 -17.89 -33.13
CA PRO A 46 4.25 -17.90 -33.27
C PRO A 46 3.58 -16.81 -32.43
N GLU A 47 2.51 -16.23 -32.95
CA GLU A 47 1.79 -15.17 -32.29
C GLU A 47 1.24 -15.61 -30.92
N VAL A 48 0.79 -16.86 -30.79
CA VAL A 48 0.32 -17.44 -29.52
C VAL A 48 1.38 -17.37 -28.41
N ILE A 49 2.66 -17.56 -28.74
CA ILE A 49 3.75 -17.53 -27.75
C ILE A 49 4.08 -16.09 -27.37
N VAL A 50 4.02 -15.17 -28.32
CA VAL A 50 4.20 -13.75 -28.04
C VAL A 50 3.13 -13.25 -27.09
N GLN A 51 1.86 -13.56 -27.38
CA GLN A 51 0.73 -13.17 -26.51
C GLN A 51 0.86 -13.80 -25.13
N TYR A 52 1.17 -15.10 -25.06
CA TYR A 52 1.38 -15.76 -23.78
C TYR A 52 2.46 -15.07 -22.94
N ASN A 53 3.64 -14.82 -23.49
CA ASN A 53 4.73 -14.17 -22.75
C ASN A 53 4.40 -12.73 -22.34
N GLN A 54 3.56 -12.03 -23.10
CA GLN A 54 3.12 -10.68 -22.75
C GLN A 54 2.24 -10.66 -21.48
N PHE A 55 1.42 -11.70 -21.27
CA PHE A 55 0.44 -11.74 -20.17
C PHE A 55 0.80 -12.69 -19.02
N MET A 56 1.73 -13.65 -19.23
CA MET A 56 2.10 -14.66 -18.23
C MET A 56 2.57 -14.06 -16.90
N GLY A 57 3.31 -12.94 -16.94
CA GLY A 57 3.94 -12.36 -15.74
C GLY A 57 3.01 -11.63 -14.78
N GLY A 58 1.69 -11.69 -14.95
CA GLY A 58 0.74 -11.03 -14.04
C GLY A 58 0.77 -11.61 -12.63
N VAL A 59 0.75 -12.94 -12.52
CA VAL A 59 0.75 -13.65 -11.23
C VAL A 59 2.10 -13.50 -10.53
N ASP A 60 3.21 -13.69 -11.26
CA ASP A 60 4.57 -13.56 -10.70
C ASP A 60 4.84 -12.19 -10.10
N LYS A 61 4.32 -11.12 -10.73
CA LYS A 61 4.43 -9.76 -10.20
C LYS A 61 3.71 -9.62 -8.87
N LEU A 62 2.50 -10.18 -8.75
CA LEU A 62 1.75 -10.13 -7.52
C LEU A 62 2.43 -10.94 -6.42
N ASP A 63 2.90 -12.15 -6.74
CA ASP A 63 3.66 -13.00 -5.81
C ASP A 63 4.94 -12.31 -5.34
N PHE A 64 5.65 -11.64 -6.25
CA PHE A 64 6.80 -10.81 -5.92
C PHE A 64 6.42 -9.68 -4.93
N LEU A 65 5.37 -8.91 -5.22
CA LEU A 65 4.91 -7.83 -4.34
C LEU A 65 4.48 -8.35 -2.95
N MET A 66 3.80 -9.49 -2.91
CA MET A 66 3.39 -10.14 -1.67
C MET A 66 4.59 -10.66 -0.86
N SER A 67 5.68 -11.03 -1.54
CA SER A 67 6.91 -11.51 -0.90
C SER A 67 7.76 -10.40 -0.28
N LEU A 68 7.67 -9.16 -0.78
CA LEU A 68 8.45 -8.01 -0.29
C LEU A 68 8.10 -7.63 1.15
N TYR A 69 6.80 -7.51 1.45
CA TYR A 69 6.30 -7.10 2.76
C TYR A 69 5.18 -8.05 3.23
N PRO A 70 5.53 -9.26 3.68
CA PRO A 70 4.56 -10.29 4.00
C PRO A 70 3.84 -9.99 5.33
N LEU A 71 2.51 -10.00 5.30
CA LEU A 71 1.64 -9.87 6.48
C LEU A 71 1.47 -11.19 7.26
N SER A 72 2.46 -12.08 7.17
CA SER A 72 2.40 -13.42 7.75
C SER A 72 2.85 -13.42 9.20
N THR A 73 2.00 -13.95 10.08
CA THR A 73 2.34 -14.22 11.49
C THR A 73 2.61 -15.70 11.67
N ARG A 74 3.63 -16.08 12.47
CA ARG A 74 3.92 -17.48 12.78
C ARG A 74 2.76 -18.09 13.57
N THR A 75 1.94 -18.91 12.91
CA THR A 75 0.79 -19.57 13.51
C THR A 75 0.61 -20.98 12.97
N ARG A 76 0.17 -21.90 13.83
CA ARG A 76 -0.20 -23.28 13.46
C ARG A 76 -1.62 -23.39 12.88
N LYS A 77 -2.47 -22.37 13.10
CA LYS A 77 -3.86 -22.38 12.65
C LYS A 77 -3.93 -21.98 11.17
N TRP A 78 -4.20 -22.93 10.29
CA TRP A 78 -4.30 -22.68 8.84
C TRP A 78 -5.32 -21.58 8.46
N PRO A 79 -6.48 -21.40 9.13
CA PRO A 79 -7.43 -20.36 8.73
C PRO A 79 -6.86 -18.96 8.92
N VAL A 80 -6.07 -18.75 9.98
CA VAL A 80 -5.40 -17.47 10.23
C VAL A 80 -4.39 -17.16 9.13
N ARG A 81 -3.65 -18.16 8.64
CA ARG A 81 -2.71 -18.00 7.51
C ARG A 81 -3.44 -17.59 6.24
N VAL A 82 -4.59 -18.21 5.96
CA VAL A 82 -5.42 -17.89 4.80
C VAL A 82 -5.98 -16.48 4.88
N ILE A 83 -6.54 -16.08 6.03
CA ILE A 83 -7.07 -14.72 6.22
C ILE A 83 -5.96 -13.67 6.06
N SER A 84 -4.80 -13.87 6.70
CA SER A 84 -3.66 -12.96 6.55
C SER A 84 -3.17 -12.85 5.11
N HIS A 85 -3.17 -13.96 4.37
CA HIS A 85 -2.80 -13.97 2.95
C HIS A 85 -3.79 -13.14 2.11
N PHE A 86 -5.09 -13.32 2.30
CA PHE A 86 -6.10 -12.53 1.58
C PHE A 86 -6.04 -11.03 1.91
N ILE A 87 -5.72 -10.67 3.16
CA ILE A 87 -5.50 -9.26 3.53
C ILE A 87 -4.28 -8.71 2.77
N GLY A 88 -3.16 -9.45 2.74
CA GLY A 88 -1.98 -9.03 1.99
C GLY A 88 -2.25 -8.90 0.49
N PHE A 89 -2.97 -9.87 -0.08
CA PHE A 89 -3.41 -9.85 -1.47
C PHE A 89 -4.26 -8.60 -1.79
N ALA A 90 -5.25 -8.29 -0.94
CA ALA A 90 -6.10 -7.12 -1.10
C ALA A 90 -5.32 -5.80 -1.01
N VAL A 91 -4.34 -5.72 -0.11
CA VAL A 91 -3.49 -4.53 0.05
C VAL A 91 -2.57 -4.34 -1.16
N CYS A 92 -1.95 -5.41 -1.67
CA CYS A 92 -1.14 -5.35 -2.89
C CYS A 92 -1.97 -4.91 -4.11
N ASN A 93 -3.18 -5.45 -4.29
CA ASN A 93 -4.08 -5.03 -5.37
C ASN A 93 -4.51 -3.57 -5.21
N SER A 94 -4.81 -3.13 -3.99
CA SER A 94 -5.16 -1.73 -3.72
C SER A 94 -4.01 -0.77 -4.05
N TRP A 95 -2.76 -1.19 -3.83
CA TRP A 95 -1.59 -0.41 -4.21
C TRP A 95 -1.40 -0.36 -5.74
N LEU A 96 -1.63 -1.47 -6.45
CA LEU A 96 -1.60 -1.49 -7.92
C LEU A 96 -2.66 -0.55 -8.52
N GLU A 97 -3.88 -0.57 -7.98
CA GLU A 97 -4.94 0.38 -8.36
C GLU A 97 -4.52 1.83 -8.07
N TYR A 98 -4.01 2.11 -6.86
CA TYR A 98 -3.49 3.43 -6.49
C TYR A 98 -2.39 3.94 -7.44
N THR A 99 -1.42 3.09 -7.80
CA THR A 99 -0.35 3.49 -8.73
C THR A 99 -0.84 3.73 -10.14
N ARG A 100 -1.85 2.99 -10.59
CA ARG A 100 -2.53 3.23 -11.88
C ARG A 100 -3.26 4.57 -11.86
N ASP A 101 -4.03 4.84 -10.81
CA ASP A 101 -4.79 6.09 -10.68
C ASP A 101 -3.85 7.30 -10.54
N ALA A 102 -2.77 7.17 -9.76
CA ALA A 102 -1.75 8.21 -9.65
C ALA A 102 -1.05 8.50 -10.99
N SER A 103 -0.89 7.48 -11.83
CA SER A 103 -0.36 7.65 -13.19
C SER A 103 -1.37 8.35 -14.10
N ALA A 104 -2.67 8.04 -13.97
CA ALA A 104 -3.75 8.66 -14.74
C ALA A 104 -3.92 10.15 -14.40
N GLU A 105 -3.74 10.51 -13.12
CA GLU A 105 -3.77 11.90 -12.64
C GLU A 105 -2.45 12.66 -12.87
N ASN A 106 -1.45 12.03 -13.51
CA ASN A 106 -0.11 12.60 -13.77
C ASN A 106 0.61 13.10 -12.51
N LEU A 107 0.48 12.39 -11.38
CA LEU A 107 1.25 12.74 -10.19
C LEU A 107 2.76 12.57 -10.44
N PRO A 108 3.59 13.49 -9.93
CA PRO A 108 5.02 13.32 -9.99
C PRO A 108 5.43 12.07 -9.20
N LYS A 109 6.36 11.28 -9.73
CA LYS A 109 6.81 10.02 -9.11
C LYS A 109 7.29 10.16 -7.66
N LYS A 110 7.72 11.36 -7.27
CA LYS A 110 8.14 11.69 -5.90
C LYS A 110 6.99 11.66 -4.89
N ASP A 111 5.77 11.94 -5.34
CA ASP A 111 4.58 12.01 -4.50
C ASP A 111 3.81 10.68 -4.48
N VAL A 112 4.16 9.75 -5.37
CA VAL A 112 3.61 8.39 -5.39
C VAL A 112 4.24 7.58 -4.26
N LYS A 113 3.40 7.00 -3.41
CA LYS A 113 3.85 6.20 -2.27
C LYS A 113 4.38 4.84 -2.71
N ASP A 114 5.55 4.49 -2.20
CA ASP A 114 6.05 3.12 -2.24
C ASP A 114 5.16 2.17 -1.42
N VAL A 115 5.23 0.87 -1.72
CA VAL A 115 4.41 -0.20 -1.12
C VAL A 115 4.43 -0.13 0.40
N LEU A 116 5.61 0.01 1.02
CA LEU A 116 5.74 0.05 2.47
C LEU A 116 5.07 1.29 3.09
N CYS A 117 5.22 2.45 2.43
CA CYS A 117 4.60 3.69 2.90
C CYS A 117 3.07 3.60 2.80
N PHE A 118 2.57 3.02 1.72
CA PHE A 118 1.15 2.75 1.51
C PHE A 118 0.59 1.79 2.57
N GLN A 119 1.27 0.66 2.83
CA GLN A 119 0.88 -0.29 3.88
C GLN A 119 0.87 0.37 5.27
N SER A 120 1.88 1.19 5.56
CA SER A 120 1.98 1.91 6.83
C SER A 120 0.82 2.91 7.02
N ASP A 121 0.40 3.59 5.96
CA ASP A 121 -0.72 4.52 6.01
C ASP A 121 -2.06 3.81 6.23
N ILE A 122 -2.27 2.66 5.59
CA ILE A 122 -3.43 1.81 5.85
C ILE A 122 -3.46 1.40 7.32
N ALA A 123 -2.34 0.91 7.86
CA ALA A 123 -2.24 0.51 9.26
C ALA A 123 -2.54 1.67 10.22
N ARG A 124 -1.97 2.86 9.98
CA ARG A 124 -2.24 4.07 10.79
C ARG A 124 -3.70 4.47 10.73
N SER A 125 -4.32 4.45 9.54
CA SER A 125 -5.72 4.82 9.34
C SER A 125 -6.67 3.87 10.08
N LEU A 126 -6.40 2.56 10.02
CA LEU A 126 -7.19 1.54 10.73
C LEU A 126 -7.05 1.66 12.26
N ILE A 127 -5.82 1.89 12.74
CA ILE A 127 -5.56 2.10 14.18
C ILE A 127 -6.28 3.36 14.68
N ALA A 128 -6.21 4.47 13.93
CA ALA A 128 -6.86 5.72 14.30
C ALA A 128 -8.39 5.59 14.34
N SER A 129 -8.97 4.82 13.42
CA SER A 129 -10.41 4.58 13.35
C SER A 129 -10.95 3.81 14.56
N ASN A 130 -10.18 2.84 15.07
CA ASN A 130 -10.58 1.97 16.19
C ASN A 130 -10.42 2.59 17.59
N LYS A 131 -9.86 3.80 17.73
CA LYS A 131 -9.67 4.47 19.04
C LYS A 131 -10.93 5.11 19.63
N THR A 132 -12.05 5.04 18.92
CA THR A 132 -13.34 5.60 19.37
C THR A 132 -14.02 4.74 20.43
N GLU A 133 -13.67 3.45 20.52
CA GLU A 133 -14.20 2.52 21.51
C GLU A 133 -13.38 2.54 22.81
N PRO A 134 -14.01 2.66 23.99
CA PRO A 134 -13.29 2.55 25.25
C PRO A 134 -12.60 1.18 25.34
N PRO A 135 -11.37 1.10 25.92
CA PRO A 135 -10.67 -0.17 26.04
C PRO A 135 -11.55 -1.15 26.81
N ARG A 136 -11.91 -2.27 26.16
CA ARG A 136 -12.63 -3.35 26.84
C ARG A 136 -11.78 -3.79 28.02
N ARG A 137 -12.36 -3.74 29.23
CA ARG A 137 -11.74 -4.09 30.51
C ARG A 137 -11.16 -5.51 30.44
N GLY A 138 -9.89 -5.62 30.08
CA GLY A 138 -9.12 -6.86 30.22
C GLY A 138 -8.67 -7.06 31.66
N ARG A 139 -8.30 -8.31 31.99
CA ARG A 139 -7.73 -8.68 33.30
C ARG A 139 -6.58 -7.72 33.67
N PRO A 140 -6.60 -7.10 34.86
CA PRO A 140 -5.52 -6.20 35.27
C PRO A 140 -4.20 -6.96 35.25
N SER A 141 -3.20 -6.40 34.56
CA SER A 141 -1.83 -6.90 34.60
C SER A 141 -1.18 -6.34 35.86
N ASN A 142 -0.75 -7.22 36.76
CA ASN A 142 0.03 -6.86 37.96
C ASN A 142 1.50 -6.52 37.66
N GLY A 143 1.86 -6.32 36.39
CA GLY A 143 3.18 -5.83 36.03
C GLY A 143 3.23 -4.31 36.18
N VAL A 144 4.20 -3.80 36.95
CA VAL A 144 4.61 -2.40 36.87
C VAL A 144 5.07 -2.16 35.42
N GLN A 145 4.17 -1.67 34.58
CA GLN A 145 4.56 -1.13 33.29
C GLN A 145 5.32 0.15 33.62
N THR A 146 6.65 0.08 33.59
CA THR A 146 7.46 1.26 33.42
C THR A 146 7.03 1.86 32.10
N ALA A 147 6.14 2.86 32.19
CA ALA A 147 5.79 3.69 31.05
C ALA A 147 7.11 4.25 30.52
N SER A 148 7.57 3.69 29.40
CA SER A 148 8.63 4.31 28.61
C SER A 148 8.25 5.78 28.49
N ARG A 149 9.16 6.67 28.91
CA ARG A 149 8.97 8.10 28.74
C ARG A 149 8.88 8.35 27.24
N GLN A 150 7.67 8.39 26.71
CA GLN A 150 7.39 8.79 25.34
C GLN A 150 8.10 10.12 25.11
N ALA A 151 8.95 10.20 24.09
CA ALA A 151 9.67 11.42 23.81
C ALA A 151 8.64 12.55 23.64
N HIS A 152 8.95 13.73 24.16
CA HIS A 152 8.07 14.90 24.29
C HIS A 152 7.38 15.36 22.98
N ASN A 153 7.74 14.77 21.82
CA ASN A 153 7.25 15.14 20.49
C ASN A 153 6.41 14.06 19.76
N GLU A 154 6.12 12.91 20.39
CA GLU A 154 5.58 11.69 19.75
C GLU A 154 4.08 11.67 19.37
N ILE A 155 3.39 12.78 19.14
CA ILE A 155 2.08 12.70 18.47
C ILE A 155 2.36 12.71 16.95
N PRO A 156 2.38 11.56 16.24
CA PRO A 156 2.56 11.58 14.80
C PRO A 156 1.43 12.38 14.14
N MET A 157 1.79 13.13 13.10
CA MET A 157 0.79 13.82 12.28
C MET A 157 -0.22 12.80 11.73
N PRO A 158 -1.53 13.09 11.76
CA PRO A 158 -2.54 12.20 11.22
C PRO A 158 -2.31 12.01 9.71
N THR A 159 -2.65 10.84 9.19
CA THR A 159 -2.61 10.58 7.75
C THR A 159 -3.58 11.52 7.02
N ILE A 160 -3.29 11.82 5.75
CA ILE A 160 -4.14 12.67 4.89
C ILE A 160 -5.58 12.13 4.87
N SER A 161 -5.77 10.81 4.79
CA SER A 161 -7.08 10.16 4.85
C SER A 161 -7.85 10.51 6.13
N THR A 162 -7.21 10.36 7.29
CA THR A 162 -7.84 10.65 8.59
C THR A 162 -8.06 12.15 8.78
N ARG A 163 -7.16 12.98 8.24
CA ARG A 163 -7.20 14.44 8.40
C ARG A 163 -8.37 15.07 7.64
N PHE A 164 -8.63 14.60 6.41
CA PHE A 164 -9.61 15.16 5.48
C PHE A 164 -10.88 14.31 5.30
N ASP A 165 -11.12 13.29 6.14
CA ASP A 165 -12.32 12.46 6.03
C ASP A 165 -13.63 13.17 6.43
N GLY A 166 -13.56 14.40 6.96
CA GLY A 166 -14.73 15.21 7.32
C GLY A 166 -15.59 14.64 8.46
N ILE A 167 -15.21 13.52 9.06
CA ILE A 167 -16.05 12.77 10.00
C ILE A 167 -15.41 12.79 11.39
N ASN A 168 -16.20 13.14 12.42
CA ASN A 168 -15.84 13.05 13.83
C ASN A 168 -14.60 13.86 14.27
N HIS A 169 -14.22 14.90 13.52
CA HIS A 169 -13.32 15.93 14.01
C HIS A 169 -14.09 16.89 14.92
N ARG A 170 -13.85 16.77 16.23
CA ARG A 170 -14.48 17.61 17.25
C ARG A 170 -13.40 18.23 18.14
N PRO A 171 -13.49 19.54 18.43
CA PRO A 171 -12.57 20.18 19.36
C PRO A 171 -12.83 19.67 20.79
N LYS A 172 -11.75 19.46 21.54
CA LYS A 172 -11.77 19.12 22.96
C LYS A 172 -10.72 19.97 23.68
N HIS A 173 -11.07 20.46 24.88
CA HIS A 173 -10.10 21.11 25.75
C HIS A 173 -9.15 20.09 26.38
N THR A 174 -7.87 20.44 26.43
CA THR A 174 -6.83 19.65 27.09
C THR A 174 -6.48 20.29 28.42
N ASP A 175 -6.43 19.49 29.49
CA ASP A 175 -6.14 19.94 30.86
C ASP A 175 -4.63 20.15 31.13
N SER A 176 -3.82 20.30 30.08
CA SER A 176 -2.37 20.49 30.21
C SER A 176 -2.05 21.82 30.91
N LYS A 177 -1.19 21.76 31.94
CA LYS A 177 -0.72 22.94 32.70
C LYS A 177 -0.09 24.01 31.80
N PHE A 178 0.60 23.58 30.74
CA PHE A 178 1.17 24.45 29.71
C PHE A 178 0.46 24.22 28.38
N ALA A 179 0.08 25.30 27.70
CA ALA A 179 -0.52 25.24 26.38
C ALA A 179 0.57 24.96 25.31
N PRO A 180 0.53 23.81 24.62
CA PRO A 180 1.45 23.51 23.52
C PRO A 180 1.25 24.46 22.34
N ARG A 181 2.25 24.53 21.44
CA ARG A 181 2.13 25.26 20.17
C ARG A 181 1.13 24.57 19.25
N CYS A 182 0.40 25.37 18.48
CA CYS A 182 -0.41 24.89 17.37
C CYS A 182 0.46 24.12 16.36
N ARG A 183 -0.05 22.99 15.87
CA ARG A 183 0.64 22.16 14.87
C ARG A 183 0.22 22.47 13.43
N ASN A 184 -0.59 23.50 13.21
CA ASN A 184 -0.90 23.94 11.84
C ASN A 184 0.33 24.60 11.22
N ALA A 185 0.53 24.40 9.91
CA ALA A 185 1.68 24.98 9.20
C ALA A 185 1.61 26.51 9.26
N GLY A 186 2.71 27.16 9.67
CA GLY A 186 2.78 28.63 9.76
C GLY A 186 2.12 29.27 10.99
N CYS A 187 1.73 28.48 12.00
CA CYS A 187 1.07 28.99 13.20
C CYS A 187 1.92 28.83 14.47
N ASP A 188 2.31 29.96 15.07
CA ASP A 188 3.11 29.97 16.31
C ASP A 188 2.31 30.18 17.61
N SER A 189 0.99 30.31 17.52
CA SER A 189 0.16 30.47 18.72
C SER A 189 0.09 29.20 19.55
N ARG A 190 -0.12 29.38 20.86
CA ARG A 190 -0.37 28.28 21.78
C ARG A 190 -1.87 27.99 21.84
N SER A 191 -2.24 26.71 21.88
CA SER A 191 -3.65 26.28 21.97
C SER A 191 -3.84 25.23 23.06
N ARG A 192 -5.00 25.27 23.72
CA ARG A 192 -5.49 24.22 24.62
C ARG A 192 -6.55 23.34 23.97
N ILE A 193 -6.82 23.56 22.68
CA ILE A 193 -7.85 22.86 21.93
C ILE A 193 -7.17 21.80 21.08
N CYS A 194 -7.59 20.55 21.25
CA CYS A 194 -7.11 19.42 20.46
C CYS A 194 -8.27 18.78 19.70
N CYS A 195 -7.98 18.23 18.52
CA CYS A 195 -8.94 17.40 17.81
C CYS A 195 -9.07 16.03 18.52
N ARG A 196 -10.29 15.62 18.86
CA ARG A 196 -10.55 14.34 19.54
C ARG A 196 -10.07 13.11 18.74
N LYS A 197 -10.09 13.19 17.41
CA LYS A 197 -9.76 12.09 16.50
C LYS A 197 -8.28 12.10 16.09
N CYS A 198 -7.76 13.26 15.70
CA CYS A 198 -6.37 13.40 15.28
C CYS A 198 -5.39 13.62 16.43
N HIS A 199 -5.87 13.99 17.62
CA HIS A 199 -5.06 14.36 18.79
C HIS A 199 -4.02 15.48 18.53
N VAL A 200 -4.26 16.29 17.50
CA VAL A 200 -3.44 17.45 17.12
C VAL A 200 -3.98 18.69 17.83
N LEU A 201 -3.08 19.53 18.35
CA LEU A 201 -3.43 20.82 18.95
C LEU A 201 -3.55 21.90 17.88
N LEU A 202 -4.73 22.53 17.82
CA LEU A 202 -5.11 23.50 16.79
C LEU A 202 -5.75 24.73 17.44
N CYS A 203 -5.48 25.92 16.90
CA CYS A 203 -6.17 27.13 17.34
C CYS A 203 -7.62 27.12 16.85
N LEU A 204 -8.53 27.51 17.74
CA LEU A 204 -9.93 27.77 17.43
C LEU A 204 -10.30 29.07 18.15
N SER A 205 -10.02 30.20 17.51
CA SER A 205 -10.39 31.53 17.97
C SER A 205 -10.87 32.37 16.79
N ALA A 206 -11.62 33.44 17.06
CA ALA A 206 -12.15 34.32 16.01
C ALA A 206 -11.05 34.90 15.09
N ALA A 207 -9.82 35.07 15.61
CA ALA A 207 -8.69 35.57 14.85
C ALA A 207 -7.90 34.47 14.11
N LYS A 208 -7.99 33.21 14.54
CA LYS A 208 -7.20 32.08 14.02
C LYS A 208 -8.02 30.80 14.04
N ASP A 209 -8.59 30.45 12.89
CA ASP A 209 -9.36 29.22 12.69
C ASP A 209 -8.51 28.08 12.09
N CYS A 210 -7.40 27.78 12.77
CA CYS A 210 -6.50 26.71 12.32
C CYS A 210 -7.16 25.33 12.41
N PHE A 211 -8.21 25.16 13.21
CA PHE A 211 -8.96 23.91 13.29
C PHE A 211 -9.68 23.62 11.96
N TYR A 212 -10.38 24.62 11.40
CA TYR A 212 -11.03 24.48 10.11
C TYR A 212 -10.00 24.29 8.99
N GLU A 213 -8.98 25.15 8.92
CA GLU A 213 -7.95 25.06 7.87
C GLU A 213 -7.26 23.70 7.86
N PHE A 214 -6.95 23.15 9.04
CA PHE A 214 -6.29 21.87 9.12
C PHE A 214 -7.15 20.74 8.56
N HIS A 215 -8.46 20.73 8.80
CA HIS A 215 -9.33 19.62 8.40
C HIS A 215 -10.00 19.80 7.03
N MET A 216 -10.06 21.02 6.51
CA MET A 216 -10.85 21.35 5.31
C MET A 216 -10.02 21.93 4.17
N LYS A 217 -8.84 22.51 4.45
CA LYS A 217 -7.99 23.15 3.42
C LYS A 217 -6.80 22.25 3.11
N LYS A 218 -6.73 21.77 1.86
CA LYS A 218 -5.64 20.92 1.35
C LYS A 218 -4.36 21.73 1.16
#